data_AF-A0A2N5XG16-F1
#
_entry.id   AF-A0A2N5XG16-F1
#
_cell.length_a   1.000
_cell.length_b   1.000
_cell.length_c   1.000
_cell.angle_alpha   90.00
_cell.angle_beta   90.00
_cell.angle_gamma   90.00
#
_symmetry.space_group_name_H-M   'P 1'
#
loop_
_entity.id
_entity.type
_entity.pdbx_description
1 polymer ?
#
loop_
_entity_poly.entity_id
_entity_poly.type
_entity_poly.pdbx_seq_one_letter_code
_entity_poly.pdbx_strand_id
1 'polypeptide(L)'
;MSGDERGVEALAATVEQLRHDVALAQDSADARTLVGIATGILVERGHGGPTEAARHLEQLAADARVPLLELAADIVDAAAHDSVT
;
A
#
# COMPACT_ATOMS: atom_id res chain seq x y z
N MET A 1 43.69 0.69 13.12
CA MET A 1 42.22 0.77 13.15
C MET A 1 41.77 0.47 14.58
N SER A 2 41.39 1.52 15.31
CA SER A 2 41.01 1.43 16.72
C SER A 2 39.66 0.73 16.87
N GLY A 3 39.40 0.06 18.00
CA GLY A 3 38.15 -0.68 18.23
C GLY A 3 36.87 0.15 18.08
N ASP A 4 36.99 1.47 18.21
CA ASP A 4 35.91 2.44 18.03
C ASP A 4 35.44 2.55 16.57
N GLU A 5 36.36 2.56 15.61
CA GLU A 5 36.03 2.62 14.17
C GLU A 5 35.26 1.38 13.72
N ARG A 6 35.63 0.20 14.23
CA ARG A 6 34.90 -1.06 13.96
C ARG A 6 33.50 -1.07 14.60
N GLY A 7 33.35 -0.46 15.77
CA GLY A 7 32.05 -0.29 16.42
C GLY A 7 31.13 0.65 15.62
N VAL A 8 31.68 1.75 15.11
CA VAL A 8 30.97 2.71 14.26
C VAL A 8 30.55 2.06 12.93
N GLU A 9 31.42 1.27 12.29
CA GLU A 9 31.10 0.54 11.05
C GLU A 9 29.97 -0.48 11.26
N ALA A 10 30.00 -1.24 12.35
CA ALA A 10 28.96 -2.22 12.67
C ALA A 10 27.60 -1.54 12.96
N LEU A 11 27.61 -0.40 13.65
CA LEU A 11 26.40 0.38 13.89
C LEU A 11 25.86 0.97 12.58
N ALA A 12 26.73 1.51 11.73
CA ALA A 12 26.34 2.04 10.42
C ALA A 12 25.66 0.96 9.56
N ALA A 13 26.23 -0.25 9.50
CA ALA A 13 25.63 -1.38 8.80
C ALA A 13 24.25 -1.75 9.37
N THR A 14 24.11 -1.72 10.69
CA THR A 14 22.81 -1.97 11.35
C THR A 14 21.79 -0.89 11.04
N VAL A 15 22.19 0.38 11.04
CA VAL A 15 21.31 1.51 10.70
C VAL A 15 20.84 1.43 9.25
N GLU A 16 21.73 1.09 8.30
CA GLU A 16 21.35 0.91 6.90
C GLU A 16 20.36 -0.24 6.72
N GLN A 17 20.55 -1.37 7.42
CA GLN A 17 19.58 -2.46 7.41
C GLN A 17 18.22 -2.01 7.97
N LEU A 18 18.20 -1.32 9.11
CA LEU A 18 16.94 -0.84 9.70
C LEU A 18 16.22 0.17 8.79
N ARG A 19 16.96 1.04 8.09
CA ARG A 19 16.37 1.96 7.11
C ARG A 19 15.73 1.20 5.96
N HIS A 20 16.39 0.17 5.46
CA HIS A 20 15.83 -0.70 4.42
C HIS A 20 14.55 -1.41 4.89
N ASP A 21 14.58 -2.01 6.09
CA ASP A 21 13.43 -2.71 6.66
C ASP A 21 12.24 -1.75 6.89
N VAL A 22 12.49 -0.52 7.35
CA VAL A 22 11.47 0.53 7.51
C VAL A 22 10.88 0.91 6.15
N ALA A 23 11.70 1.10 5.11
CA ALA A 23 11.20 1.43 3.77
C ALA A 23 10.28 0.34 3.22
N LEU A 24 10.67 -0.93 3.33
CA LEU A 24 9.83 -2.06 2.92
C LEU A 24 8.50 -2.13 3.70
N ALA A 25 8.55 -1.86 5.00
CA ALA A 25 7.36 -1.84 5.84
C ALA A 25 6.42 -0.67 5.48
N GLN A 26 6.99 0.50 5.15
CA GLN A 26 6.25 1.67 4.68
C GLN A 26 5.60 1.40 3.33
N ASP A 27 6.34 0.89 2.35
CA ASP A 27 5.79 0.52 1.04
C ASP A 27 4.62 -0.48 1.18
N SER A 28 4.75 -1.46 2.08
CA SER A 28 3.68 -2.42 2.38
C SER A 28 2.49 -1.78 3.11
N ALA A 29 2.71 -0.81 3.97
CA ALA A 29 1.65 -0.08 4.67
C ALA A 29 0.90 0.85 3.71
N ASP A 30 1.61 1.53 2.82
CA ASP A 30 1.04 2.43 1.81
C ASP A 30 0.20 1.62 0.81
N ALA A 31 0.70 0.47 0.37
CA ALA A 31 -0.07 -0.44 -0.48
C ALA A 31 -1.38 -0.90 0.18
N ARG A 32 -1.34 -1.27 1.47
CA ARG A 32 -2.55 -1.65 2.22
C ARG A 32 -3.50 -0.47 2.44
N THR A 33 -2.96 0.72 2.65
CA THR A 33 -3.74 1.96 2.78
C THR A 33 -4.51 2.24 1.50
N LEU A 34 -3.86 2.14 0.33
CA LEU A 34 -4.51 2.39 -0.95
C LEU A 34 -5.66 1.41 -1.23
N VAL A 35 -5.43 0.11 -0.96
CA VAL A 35 -6.49 -0.92 -1.04
C VAL A 35 -7.64 -0.62 -0.08
N GLY A 36 -7.34 -0.14 1.13
CA GLY A 36 -8.34 0.27 2.11
C GLY A 36 -9.19 1.46 1.64
N ILE A 37 -8.58 2.47 1.02
CA ILE A 37 -9.29 3.64 0.48
C ILE A 37 -10.20 3.20 -0.68
N ALA A 38 -9.69 2.41 -1.63
CA ALA A 38 -10.48 1.87 -2.73
C ALA A 38 -11.68 1.04 -2.21
N THR A 39 -11.46 0.23 -1.17
CA THR A 39 -12.52 -0.52 -0.50
C THR A 39 -13.59 0.42 0.10
N GLY A 40 -13.17 1.50 0.76
CA GLY A 40 -14.08 2.52 1.30
C GLY A 40 -14.94 3.17 0.21
N ILE A 41 -14.33 3.56 -0.91
CA ILE A 41 -15.03 4.12 -2.07
C ILE A 41 -16.10 3.14 -2.60
N LEU A 42 -15.77 1.85 -2.70
CA LEU A 42 -16.72 0.83 -3.14
C LEU A 42 -17.88 0.65 -2.15
N VAL A 43 -17.63 0.72 -0.85
CA VAL A 43 -18.70 0.71 0.18
C VAL A 43 -19.61 1.92 0.00
N GLU A 44 -19.06 3.12 -0.17
CA GLU A 44 -19.85 4.35 -0.38
C GLU A 44 -20.69 4.29 -1.66
N ARG A 45 -20.19 3.63 -2.70
CA ARG A 45 -20.90 3.39 -3.97
C ARG A 45 -21.94 2.25 -3.90
N GLY A 46 -22.10 1.61 -2.74
CA GLY A 46 -23.15 0.61 -2.49
C GLY A 46 -22.75 -0.83 -2.80
N HIS A 47 -21.45 -1.15 -2.93
CA HIS A 47 -20.96 -2.52 -3.17
C HIS A 47 -20.93 -3.39 -1.89
N GLY A 48 -21.90 -3.20 -0.98
CA GLY A 48 -22.04 -3.96 0.26
C GLY A 48 -21.21 -3.44 1.44
N GLY A 49 -20.93 -4.30 2.40
CA GLY A 49 -20.09 -3.98 3.57
C GLY A 49 -18.58 -4.05 3.28
N PRO A 50 -17.70 -3.59 4.19
CA PRO A 50 -16.25 -3.53 3.95
C PRO A 50 -15.62 -4.85 3.49
N THR A 51 -16.03 -5.98 4.10
CA THR A 51 -15.56 -7.32 3.71
C THR A 51 -16.03 -7.72 2.32
N GLU A 52 -17.23 -7.30 1.91
CA GLU A 52 -17.79 -7.61 0.60
C GLU A 52 -17.14 -6.76 -0.49
N ALA A 53 -16.96 -5.47 -0.22
CA ALA A 53 -16.26 -4.55 -1.09
C ALA A 53 -14.80 -4.97 -1.33
N ALA A 54 -14.07 -5.39 -0.29
CA ALA A 54 -12.70 -5.88 -0.43
C ALA A 54 -12.63 -7.13 -1.33
N ARG A 55 -13.53 -8.09 -1.11
CA ARG A 55 -13.63 -9.29 -1.96
C ARG A 55 -13.99 -8.94 -3.40
N HIS A 56 -14.92 -8.00 -3.57
CA HIS A 56 -15.32 -7.53 -4.90
C HIS A 56 -14.14 -6.89 -5.64
N LEU A 57 -13.34 -6.08 -4.94
CA LEU A 57 -12.12 -5.47 -5.47
C LEU A 57 -11.10 -6.54 -5.91
N GLU A 58 -10.86 -7.55 -5.09
CA GLU A 58 -9.98 -8.69 -5.43
C GLU A 58 -10.48 -9.46 -6.65
N GLN A 59 -11.79 -9.72 -6.71
CA GLN A 59 -12.42 -10.40 -7.85
C GLN A 59 -12.30 -9.57 -9.13
N LEU A 60 -12.55 -8.26 -9.05
CA LEU A 60 -12.45 -7.37 -10.19
C LEU A 60 -11.02 -7.29 -10.73
N ALA A 61 -10.01 -7.23 -9.85
CA ALA A 61 -8.60 -7.27 -10.25
C ALA A 61 -8.24 -8.60 -10.95
N ALA A 62 -8.71 -9.72 -10.39
CA ALA A 62 -8.50 -11.03 -10.97
C ALA A 62 -9.16 -11.17 -12.35
N ASP A 63 -10.42 -10.74 -12.49
CA ASP A 63 -11.19 -10.80 -13.74
C ASP A 63 -10.58 -9.89 -14.82
N ALA A 64 -10.11 -8.71 -14.43
CA ALA A 64 -9.41 -7.77 -15.30
C ALA A 64 -7.96 -8.18 -15.60
N ARG A 65 -7.40 -9.14 -14.86
CA ARG A 65 -6.00 -9.59 -14.92
C ARG A 65 -5.00 -8.44 -14.73
N VAL A 66 -5.31 -7.56 -13.79
CA VAL A 66 -4.42 -6.45 -13.37
C VAL A 66 -4.00 -6.62 -11.91
N PRO A 67 -2.86 -6.07 -11.49
CA PRO A 67 -2.48 -6.04 -10.09
C PRO A 67 -3.56 -5.35 -9.22
N LEU A 68 -3.86 -5.92 -8.06
CA LEU A 68 -4.84 -5.36 -7.12
C LEU A 68 -4.52 -3.91 -6.74
N LEU A 69 -3.25 -3.59 -6.55
CA LEU A 69 -2.80 -2.24 -6.20
C LEU A 69 -3.01 -1.24 -7.34
N GLU A 70 -2.83 -1.68 -8.58
CA GLU A 70 -3.08 -0.86 -9.79
C GLU A 70 -4.57 -0.55 -9.92
N LEU A 71 -5.42 -1.56 -9.80
CA LEU A 71 -6.87 -1.35 -9.81
C LEU A 71 -7.34 -0.45 -8.66
N ALA A 72 -6.76 -0.61 -7.47
CA ALA A 72 -7.07 0.25 -6.33
C ALA A 72 -6.69 1.72 -6.60
N ALA A 73 -5.53 1.95 -7.23
CA ALA A 73 -5.11 3.29 -7.66
C ALA A 73 -6.11 3.88 -8.68
N ASP A 74 -6.50 3.11 -9.69
CA ASP A 74 -7.44 3.55 -10.73
C ASP A 74 -8.81 3.94 -10.15
N ILE A 75 -9.32 3.18 -9.18
CA ILE A 75 -10.59 3.49 -8.50
C ILE A 75 -10.49 4.78 -7.69
N VAL A 76 -9.38 4.98 -6.97
CA VAL A 76 -9.14 6.20 -6.20
C VAL A 76 -9.02 7.41 -7.13
N ASP A 77 -8.30 7.27 -8.24
CA ASP A 77 -8.14 8.31 -9.24
C ASP A 77 -9.50 8.68 -9.88
N ALA A 78 -10.28 7.68 -10.30
CA ALA A 78 -11.62 7.90 -10.84
C ALA A 78 -12.54 8.62 -9.84
N ALA A 79 -12.51 8.22 -8.57
CA ALA A 79 -13.33 8.85 -7.53
C ALA A 79 -12.93 10.30 -7.26
N ALA A 80 -11.63 10.64 -7.35
CA ALA A 80 -11.18 12.01 -7.23
C ALA A 80 -11.76 12.90 -8.35
N HIS A 81 -11.86 12.38 -9.57
CA HIS A 81 -12.42 13.10 -10.71
C HIS A 81 -13.95 13.20 -10.69
N ASP A 82 -14.66 12.20 -10.16
CA ASP A 82 -16.13 12.22 -10.02
C ASP A 82 -16.63 13.32 -9.07
N SER A 83 -15.79 13.82 -8.18
CA SER A 83 -16.16 14.83 -7.16
C SER A 83 -16.20 16.29 -7.66
N VAL A 84 -15.83 16.55 -8.92
CA VAL A 84 -15.67 17.91 -9.51
C VAL A 84 -16.91 18.36 -10.31
N THR A 85 -18.11 18.14 -9.78
CA THR A 85 -19.39 18.63 -10.36
C THR A 85 -20.10 19.58 -9.42
#